data_AF-A0A132AGK7-F1
#
_entry.id   AF-A0A132AGK7-F1
#
_cell.length_a   1.000
_cell.length_b   1.000
_cell.length_c   1.000
_cell.angle_alpha   90.00
_cell.angle_beta   90.00
_cell.angle_gamma   90.00
#
_symmetry.space_group_name_H-M   'P 1'
#
loop_
_entity.id
_entity.type
_entity.pdbx_description
1 polymer ?
#
loop_
_entity_poly.entity_id
_entity_poly.type
_entity_poly.pdbx_seq_one_letter_code
_entity_poly.pdbx_strand_id
1 'polypeptide(L)' 'MSESEWRALGVKQSKGWIHYMIHEPEPHILLFRRLITPEIDPKAHMDHQ' A
#
# COMPACT_ATOMS: atom_id res chain seq x y z
N MET A 1 -12.65 -2.91 -1.34
CA MET A 1 -12.18 -4.20 -1.87
C MET A 1 -11.22 -4.83 -0.88
N SER A 2 -11.44 -6.09 -0.54
CA SER A 2 -10.54 -6.95 0.21
C SER A 2 -9.34 -7.40 -0.64
N GLU A 3 -8.30 -7.94 0.01
CA GLU A 3 -7.12 -8.50 -0.67
C GLU A 3 -7.47 -9.60 -1.67
N SER A 4 -8.39 -10.49 -1.31
CA SER A 4 -8.85 -11.57 -2.18
C SER A 4 -9.50 -11.04 -3.47
N GLU A 5 -10.30 -9.97 -3.36
CA GLU A 5 -11.02 -9.40 -4.51
C GLU A 5 -10.07 -8.77 -5.54
N TRP A 6 -9.11 -7.93 -5.12
CA TRP A 6 -8.19 -7.33 -6.09
C TRP A 6 -7.15 -8.31 -6.62
N ARG A 7 -6.79 -9.35 -5.85
CA ARG A 7 -5.98 -10.46 -6.37
C ARG A 7 -6.71 -11.26 -7.44
N ALA A 8 -8.02 -11.47 -7.29
CA ALA A 8 -8.84 -12.13 -8.31
C ALA A 8 -8.93 -11.31 -9.62
N LEU A 9 -8.83 -9.97 -9.54
CA LEU A 9 -8.68 -9.09 -10.71
C LEU A 9 -7.29 -9.14 -11.36
N GLY A 10 -6.35 -9.91 -10.81
CA GLY A 10 -4.99 -10.05 -11.35
C GLY A 10 -3.98 -9.03 -10.83
N VAL A 11 -4.36 -8.17 -9.87
CA VAL A 11 -3.43 -7.23 -9.25
C VAL A 11 -2.42 -8.00 -8.38
N LYS A 12 -1.13 -7.81 -8.66
CA LYS A 12 -0.02 -8.45 -7.94
C LYS A 12 0.80 -7.40 -7.21
N GLN A 13 0.81 -7.48 -5.89
CA GLN A 13 1.63 -6.63 -5.01
C GLN A 13 2.17 -7.45 -3.83
N SER A 14 3.15 -6.89 -3.12
CA SER A 14 3.66 -7.42 -1.86
C SER A 14 2.55 -7.54 -0.81
N LYS A 15 2.79 -8.23 0.31
CA LYS A 15 1.82 -8.29 1.42
C LYS A 15 1.62 -6.92 2.08
N GLY A 16 0.47 -6.72 2.72
CA GLY A 16 0.18 -5.57 3.59
C GLY A 16 -0.43 -4.35 2.87
N TRP A 17 -0.67 -4.41 1.57
CA TRP A 17 -1.40 -3.36 0.86
C TRP A 17 -2.90 -3.44 1.10
N ILE A 18 -3.50 -2.29 1.39
CA ILE A 18 -4.92 -2.13 1.69
C ILE A 18 -5.52 -1.19 0.64
N HIS A 19 -6.56 -1.65 -0.05
CA HIS A 19 -7.35 -0.80 -0.93
C HIS A 19 -8.25 0.10 -0.09
N TYR A 20 -8.00 1.40 -0.09
CA TYR A 20 -8.57 2.30 0.93
C TYR A 20 -9.66 3.25 0.40
N MET A 21 -9.77 3.44 -0.90
CA MET A 21 -10.74 4.34 -1.50
C MET A 21 -11.06 3.90 -2.93
N ILE A 22 -12.29 4.15 -3.37
CA ILE A 22 -12.72 4.00 -4.76
C ILE A 22 -12.73 5.39 -5.38
N HIS A 23 -12.07 5.55 -6.54
CA HIS A 23 -12.13 6.79 -7.29
C HIS A 23 -13.25 6.69 -8.34
N GLU A 24 -14.41 7.28 -8.05
CA GLU A 24 -15.62 7.16 -8.89
C GLU A 24 -15.46 7.67 -10.34
N PRO A 25 -14.76 8.80 -10.61
CA PRO A 25 -14.59 9.29 -11.96
C PRO A 25 -13.84 8.32 -12.88
N GLU A 26 -12.87 7.57 -12.34
CA GLU A 26 -12.01 6.67 -13.12
C GLU A 26 -11.93 5.31 -12.39
N PRO A 27 -12.89 4.40 -12.61
CA PRO A 27 -13.02 3.15 -11.86
C PRO A 27 -11.86 2.16 -12.09
N HIS A 28 -11.01 2.42 -13.08
CA HIS A 28 -9.79 1.66 -13.35
C HIS A 28 -8.61 2.11 -12.47
N ILE A 29 -8.75 3.21 -11.72
CA ILE A 29 -7.76 3.66 -10.74
C ILE A 29 -8.04 2.98 -9.40
N LEU A 30 -7.05 2.24 -8.91
CA LEU A 30 -7.09 1.57 -7.62
C LEU A 30 -6.12 2.23 -6.65
N LEU A 31 -6.62 2.68 -5.50
CA LEU A 31 -5.85 3.39 -4.49
C LEU A 31 -5.47 2.45 -3.34
N PHE A 32 -4.16 2.26 -3.14
CA PHE A 32 -3.62 1.39 -2.10
C PHE A 32 -2.79 2.19 -1.08
N ARG A 33 -2.85 1.77 0.18
CA ARG A 33 -1.95 2.24 1.25
C ARG A 33 -1.35 1.03 1.98
N ARG A 34 -0.17 1.21 2.56
CA ARG A 34 0.49 0.20 3.40
C ARG A 34 0.90 0.87 4.71
N LEU A 35 0.80 0.13 5.81
CA LEU A 35 1.36 0.62 7.07
C LEU A 35 2.87 0.79 6.91
N ILE A 36 3.37 1.95 7.29
CA ILE A 36 4.81 2.14 7.47
C ILE A 36 5.12 1.40 8.76
N THR A 37 5.74 0.22 8.63
CA THR A 37 6.40 -0.37 9.78
C THR A 37 7.44 0.66 10.23
N PRO A 38 7.48 1.07 11.50
CA PRO A 38 8.68 1.69 12.05
C PRO A 38 9.74 0.58 12.13
N GLU A 39 10.20 0.09 10.98
CA GLU A 39 11.57 -0.37 10.93
C GLU A 39 12.38 0.88 11.25
N ILE A 40 13.13 0.82 12.35
CA ILE A 40 14.18 1.77 12.67
C ILE A 40 14.98 1.91 11.38
N ASP A 41 14.73 2.97 10.61
CA ASP A 41 15.51 3.23 9.41
C ASP A 41 16.93 3.46 9.94
N PRO A 42 17.90 2.57 9.65
CA PRO A 42 19.23 2.71 10.18
C PRO A 42 19.88 4.03 9.73
N LYS A 43 19.36 4.66 8.67
CA LYS A 43 19.81 5.95 8.15
C LYS A 43 19.17 7.14 8.84
N ALA A 44 17.91 7.05 9.28
CA ALA A 44 17.25 8.14 10.00
C ALA A 44 17.90 8.43 11.37
N HIS A 45 18.67 7.48 11.90
CA HIS A 45 19.42 7.65 13.14
C HIS A 45 20.83 8.25 12.95
N MET A 46 21.32 8.41 11.71
CA MET A 46 22.66 8.92 11.44
C MET A 46 22.71 10.40 11.03
N ASP A 47 21.59 11.10 10.95
CA ASP A 47 21.55 12.53 10.57
C ASP A 47 21.78 13.50 11.75
N HIS A 48 22.22 13.02 12.93
CA HIS A 48 22.49 13.86 14.11
C HIS A 48 23.87 13.65 14.75
N GLN A 49 24.87 13.23 13.99
CA GLN A 49 26.28 13.29 14.42
C GLN A 49 27.15 13.98 13.37
#